data_AF-A0A0G0H3J2-F1
#
_entry.id   AF-A0A0G0H3J2-F1
#
_cell.length_a   1.000
_cell.length_b   1.000
_cell.length_c   1.000
_cell.angle_alpha   90.00
_cell.angle_beta   90.00
_cell.angle_gamma   90.00
#
_symmetry.space_group_name_H-M   'P 1'
#
loop_
_entity.id
_entity.type
_entity.pdbx_description
1 polymer ?
#
loop_
_entity_poly.entity_id
_entity_poly.type
_entity_poly.pdbx_seq_one_letter_code
_entity_poly.pdbx_strand_id
1 'polypeptide(L)'
;KRVLTPEQAFMIADILSDNEARSIIFGPNSLLNIPGWKIAVKTGTTNDKKDNWTIGGNRQVMVGVWVGNNDNTSMKEVASGVSGASPIWRKVLLAALKGKPNLGFETPGGIVTSSVDSISGYAAHDGYPSRIEKFIDGTQPGTDPVHVKLKVCKSDGKLATPSDISSGNYDEKEYFVFKEEDPTAPAGSENKWQKGILDWLNTQTDARYKPPSDYCGTQNPVSVEFAKPSDHASNLANKFEVEIKPDSTADIVLVELEADGSRIRTFTAPPYRQEIELTDGIHTLKAKAKDKNGKESDKTITIGVNVAWDYSPSPILLPSPIESIFP
;
A
#
# COMPACT_ATOMS: atom_id res chain seq x y z
N LYS A 1 21.68 20.27 -25.25
CA LYS A 1 21.88 19.23 -24.21
C LYS A 1 20.52 18.91 -23.57
N ARG A 2 20.09 17.65 -23.51
CA ARG A 2 18.87 17.24 -22.79
C ARG A 2 19.22 17.02 -21.31
N VAL A 3 18.45 17.61 -20.40
CA VAL A 3 18.71 17.56 -18.94
C VAL A 3 17.62 16.82 -18.14
N LEU A 4 16.44 16.65 -18.73
CA LEU A 4 15.31 15.86 -18.21
C LEU A 4 14.79 14.92 -19.29
N THR A 5 14.18 13.81 -18.90
CA THR A 5 13.44 12.96 -19.86
C THR A 5 12.12 13.64 -20.27
N PRO A 6 11.52 13.27 -21.41
CA PRO A 6 10.20 13.77 -21.81
C PRO A 6 9.13 13.55 -20.73
N GLU A 7 9.15 12.39 -20.06
CA GLU A 7 8.20 11.99 -19.03
C GLU A 7 8.33 12.89 -17.79
N GLN A 8 9.55 13.14 -17.32
CA GLN A 8 9.82 14.07 -16.21
C GLN A 8 9.37 15.50 -16.54
N ALA A 9 9.69 15.98 -17.75
CA ALA A 9 9.29 17.32 -18.18
C ALA A 9 7.76 17.44 -18.31
N PHE A 10 7.08 16.40 -18.80
CA PHE A 10 5.63 16.35 -18.87
C PHE A 10 5.00 16.36 -17.48
N MET A 11 5.47 15.54 -16.54
CA MET A 11 4.94 15.50 -15.17
C MET A 11 5.04 16.86 -14.48
N ILE A 12 6.18 17.54 -14.59
CA ILE A 12 6.35 18.90 -14.05
C ILE A 12 5.36 19.87 -14.70
N ALA A 13 5.22 19.83 -16.03
CA ALA A 13 4.31 20.70 -16.75
C ALA A 13 2.84 20.43 -16.40
N ASP A 14 2.45 19.16 -16.22
CA ASP A 14 1.11 18.74 -15.84
C ASP A 14 0.76 19.28 -14.45
N ILE A 15 1.62 19.03 -13.44
CA ILE A 15 1.48 19.54 -12.07
C ILE A 15 1.36 21.07 -12.06
N LEU A 16 2.30 21.77 -12.72
CA LEU A 16 2.30 23.23 -12.75
C LEU A 16 1.15 23.82 -13.57
N SER A 17 0.45 23.02 -14.36
CA SER A 17 -0.71 23.43 -15.15
C SER A 17 -2.06 23.14 -14.48
N ASP A 18 -2.06 22.40 -13.37
CA ASP A 18 -3.25 22.10 -12.60
C ASP A 18 -3.71 23.35 -11.82
N ASN A 19 -4.90 23.85 -12.16
CA ASN A 19 -5.50 25.01 -11.49
C ASN A 19 -6.25 24.61 -10.21
N GLU A 20 -6.78 23.39 -10.15
CA GLU A 20 -7.46 22.86 -8.97
C GLU A 20 -6.46 22.69 -7.83
N ALA A 21 -5.31 22.07 -8.11
CA ALA A 21 -4.24 21.87 -7.13
C ALA A 21 -3.74 23.17 -6.47
N ARG A 22 -3.77 24.30 -7.20
CA ARG A 22 -3.33 25.61 -6.67
C ARG A 22 -4.46 26.47 -6.11
N SER A 23 -5.72 26.03 -6.24
CA SER A 23 -6.91 26.85 -5.95
C SER A 23 -7.07 27.19 -4.47
N ILE A 24 -6.64 26.31 -3.55
CA ILE A 24 -6.68 26.55 -2.10
C ILE A 24 -5.92 27.84 -1.72
N ILE A 25 -4.83 28.14 -2.42
CA ILE A 25 -3.98 29.30 -2.12
C ILE A 25 -4.36 30.52 -2.96
N PHE A 26 -4.65 30.34 -4.25
CA PHE A 26 -4.82 31.47 -5.17
C PHE A 26 -6.26 31.74 -5.59
N GLY A 27 -7.18 30.83 -5.28
CA GLY A 27 -8.52 30.79 -5.83
C GLY A 27 -8.55 30.31 -7.30
N PRO A 28 -9.71 29.82 -7.77
CA PRO A 28 -9.84 29.25 -9.11
C PRO A 28 -9.68 30.28 -10.24
N ASN A 29 -9.88 31.57 -9.94
CA ASN A 29 -9.87 32.69 -10.90
C ASN A 29 -8.63 33.60 -10.75
N SER A 30 -7.53 33.07 -10.22
CA SER A 30 -6.28 33.83 -10.07
C SER A 30 -5.71 34.30 -11.41
N LEU A 31 -4.81 35.29 -11.37
CA LEU A 31 -4.11 35.78 -12.58
C LEU A 31 -3.26 34.70 -13.28
N LEU A 32 -2.95 33.61 -12.56
CA LEU A 32 -2.23 32.44 -13.06
C LEU A 32 -3.10 31.54 -13.94
N ASN A 33 -4.42 31.61 -13.80
CA ASN A 33 -5.35 30.85 -14.64
C ASN A 33 -5.58 31.59 -15.96
N ILE A 34 -5.21 30.99 -17.08
CA ILE A 34 -5.49 31.52 -18.42
C ILE A 34 -6.63 30.69 -19.03
N PRO A 35 -7.89 31.17 -19.01
CA PRO A 35 -9.04 30.37 -19.43
C PRO A 35 -8.87 29.82 -20.84
N GLY A 36 -9.15 28.53 -20.99
CA GLY A 36 -9.00 27.80 -22.25
C GLY A 36 -7.58 27.31 -22.53
N TRP A 37 -6.54 27.80 -21.85
CA TRP A 37 -5.15 27.42 -22.11
C TRP A 37 -4.58 26.53 -21.00
N LYS A 38 -3.85 25.48 -21.38
CA LYS A 38 -3.06 24.68 -20.42
C LYS A 38 -1.69 25.34 -20.22
N ILE A 39 -1.56 26.14 -19.16
CA ILE A 39 -0.35 26.91 -18.85
C ILE A 39 0.31 26.38 -17.58
N ALA A 40 1.55 25.91 -17.70
CA ALA A 40 2.39 25.58 -16.55
C ALA A 40 2.97 26.88 -15.97
N VAL A 41 2.77 27.13 -14.69
CA VAL A 41 3.24 28.38 -14.06
C VAL A 41 3.63 28.18 -12.60
N LYS A 42 4.70 28.87 -12.20
CA LYS A 42 5.16 28.91 -10.81
C LYS A 42 5.48 30.34 -10.38
N THR A 43 5.01 30.68 -9.19
CA THR A 43 5.36 31.92 -8.49
C THR A 43 6.54 31.72 -7.53
N GLY A 44 7.29 32.79 -7.25
CA GLY A 44 8.35 32.81 -6.24
C GLY A 44 8.33 34.12 -5.45
N THR A 45 8.63 34.06 -4.16
CA THR A 45 8.71 35.23 -3.27
C THR A 45 9.80 34.98 -2.24
N THR A 46 10.74 35.92 -2.09
CA THR A 46 11.76 35.81 -1.03
C THR A 46 11.18 36.18 0.33
N ASN A 47 11.71 35.61 1.41
CA ASN A 47 11.22 35.84 2.78
C ASN A 47 11.22 37.33 3.15
N ASP A 48 12.27 38.05 2.75
CA ASP A 48 12.41 39.50 2.98
C ASP A 48 11.57 40.37 2.03
N LYS A 49 10.77 39.75 1.14
CA LYS A 49 9.93 40.43 0.13
C LYS A 49 10.72 41.39 -0.78
N LYS A 50 11.96 41.02 -1.10
CA LYS A 50 12.83 41.78 -2.02
C LYS A 50 12.61 41.39 -3.48
N ASP A 51 12.22 40.14 -3.70
CA ASP A 51 12.07 39.55 -5.03
C ASP A 51 10.71 38.88 -5.18
N ASN A 52 10.10 39.14 -6.33
CA ASN A 52 8.87 38.49 -6.74
C ASN A 52 9.06 37.92 -8.15
N TRP A 53 8.77 36.64 -8.31
CA TRP A 53 8.92 35.93 -9.57
C TRP A 53 7.61 35.33 -10.04
N THR A 54 7.39 35.34 -11.35
CA THR A 54 6.41 34.47 -12.01
C THR A 54 7.01 33.96 -13.31
N ILE A 55 7.13 32.64 -13.41
CA ILE A 55 7.70 31.96 -14.57
C ILE A 55 6.69 30.93 -15.04
N GLY A 56 6.34 30.98 -16.32
CA GLY A 56 5.36 30.04 -16.85
C GLY A 56 5.05 30.25 -18.33
N GLY A 57 4.37 29.25 -18.90
CA GLY A 57 4.06 29.21 -20.32
C GLY A 57 3.55 27.85 -20.77
N ASN A 58 3.57 27.64 -22.08
CA ASN A 58 3.29 26.38 -22.75
C ASN A 58 4.42 26.03 -23.73
N ARG A 59 4.18 25.08 -24.63
CA ARG A 59 5.17 24.62 -25.63
C ARG A 59 5.59 25.68 -26.65
N GLN A 60 4.86 26.79 -26.77
CA GLN A 60 5.09 27.81 -27.78
C GLN A 60 5.61 29.12 -27.20
N VAL A 61 5.30 29.41 -25.94
CA VAL A 61 5.66 30.66 -25.28
C VAL A 61 6.05 30.37 -23.83
N MET A 62 7.18 30.90 -23.40
CA MET A 62 7.63 30.91 -22.01
C MET A 62 7.89 32.37 -21.60
N VAL A 63 7.34 32.79 -20.46
CA VAL A 63 7.54 34.14 -19.92
C VAL A 63 8.06 34.02 -18.50
N GLY A 64 9.16 34.72 -18.22
CA GLY A 64 9.67 34.94 -16.86
C GLY A 64 9.59 36.41 -16.52
N VAL A 65 9.05 36.72 -15.34
CA VAL A 65 8.98 38.08 -14.81
C VAL A 65 9.57 38.10 -13.41
N TRP A 66 10.44 39.07 -13.18
CA TRP A 66 10.91 39.49 -11.88
C TRP A 66 10.44 40.90 -11.57
N VAL A 67 10.10 41.15 -10.31
CA VAL A 67 9.84 42.47 -9.75
C VAL A 67 10.60 42.60 -8.43
N GLY A 68 11.31 43.70 -8.28
CA GLY A 68 12.07 44.05 -7.07
C GLY A 68 12.55 45.50 -7.15
N ASN A 69 13.02 46.04 -6.03
CA ASN A 69 13.67 47.35 -6.02
C ASN A 69 15.14 47.18 -6.42
N ASN A 70 15.63 48.06 -7.31
CA ASN A 70 17.02 48.01 -7.79
C ASN A 70 18.07 48.21 -6.68
N ASP A 71 17.67 48.76 -5.54
CA ASP A 71 18.52 48.99 -4.36
C ASP A 71 18.42 47.87 -3.31
N ASN A 72 17.77 46.74 -3.65
CA ASN A 72 17.57 45.57 -2.78
C ASN A 72 16.75 45.87 -1.51
N THR A 73 16.06 47.00 -1.44
CA THR A 73 15.12 47.28 -0.35
C THR A 73 13.86 46.43 -0.51
N SER A 74 13.24 46.06 0.61
CA SER A 74 11.99 45.28 0.59
C SER A 74 10.86 46.05 -0.09
N MET A 75 10.06 45.33 -0.89
CA MET A 75 8.83 45.87 -1.47
C MET A 75 7.75 45.98 -0.37
N LYS A 76 6.96 47.07 -0.40
CA LYS A 76 5.92 47.35 0.62
C LYS A 76 4.67 46.49 0.45
N GLU A 77 3.74 46.94 -0.39
CA GLU A 77 2.38 46.36 -0.58
C GLU A 77 2.37 45.18 -1.59
N VAL A 78 3.46 44.96 -2.31
CA VAL A 78 3.58 43.94 -3.35
C VAL A 78 4.16 42.65 -2.75
N ALA A 79 3.43 42.07 -1.80
CA ALA A 79 3.99 41.12 -0.83
C ALA A 79 3.79 39.63 -1.16
N SER A 80 3.18 39.27 -2.30
CA SER A 80 3.03 37.87 -2.73
C SER A 80 3.31 37.71 -4.22
N GLY A 81 3.72 36.50 -4.64
CA GLY A 81 3.99 36.14 -6.04
C GLY A 81 2.87 36.52 -7.03
N VAL A 82 1.63 36.62 -6.52
CA VAL A 82 0.42 36.88 -7.31
C VAL A 82 0.12 38.36 -7.49
N SER A 83 0.53 39.23 -6.55
CA SER A 83 0.30 40.67 -6.67
C SER A 83 1.44 41.43 -7.36
N GLY A 84 2.65 40.84 -7.44
CA GLY A 84 3.83 41.47 -8.04
C GLY A 84 4.08 41.13 -9.50
N ALA A 85 4.73 39.99 -9.74
CA ALA A 85 5.17 39.57 -11.06
C ALA A 85 4.03 39.00 -11.92
N SER A 86 3.03 38.36 -11.31
CA SER A 86 1.94 37.69 -12.03
C SER A 86 1.09 38.59 -12.95
N PRO A 87 0.70 39.83 -12.57
CA PRO A 87 -0.03 40.73 -13.46
C PRO A 87 0.75 41.11 -14.73
N ILE A 88 2.07 41.33 -14.60
CA ILE A 88 2.96 41.63 -15.73
C ILE A 88 3.11 40.39 -16.61
N TRP A 89 3.40 39.24 -15.98
CA TRP A 89 3.53 37.95 -16.66
C TRP A 89 2.29 37.63 -17.49
N ARG A 90 1.09 37.79 -16.93
CA ARG A 90 -0.17 37.52 -17.61
C ARG A 90 -0.34 38.39 -18.86
N LYS A 91 -0.07 39.70 -18.76
CA LYS A 91 -0.20 40.63 -19.89
C LYS A 91 0.76 40.25 -21.02
N VAL A 92 2.02 39.96 -20.69
CA VAL A 92 3.04 39.56 -21.66
C VAL A 92 2.69 38.22 -22.31
N LEU A 93 2.28 37.23 -21.52
CA LEU A 93 1.89 35.92 -22.01
C LEU A 93 0.70 36.01 -22.97
N LEU A 94 -0.37 36.71 -22.60
CA LEU A 94 -1.55 36.88 -23.46
C LEU A 94 -1.21 37.58 -24.77
N ALA A 95 -0.34 38.59 -24.74
CA ALA A 95 0.13 39.26 -25.95
C ALA A 95 0.92 38.29 -26.85
N ALA A 96 1.80 37.48 -26.26
CA ALA A 96 2.62 36.50 -26.98
C ALA A 96 1.81 35.31 -27.53
N LEU A 97 0.70 34.95 -26.90
CA LEU A 97 -0.21 33.89 -27.36
C LEU A 97 -1.16 34.33 -28.48
N LYS A 98 -1.30 35.63 -28.73
CA LYS A 98 -2.22 36.17 -29.75
C LYS A 98 -1.93 35.56 -31.13
N GLY A 99 -2.95 34.94 -31.73
CA GLY A 99 -2.86 34.31 -33.06
C GLY A 99 -2.15 32.96 -33.10
N LYS A 100 -1.75 32.40 -31.94
CA LYS A 100 -1.19 31.04 -31.86
C LYS A 100 -2.28 30.00 -31.64
N PRO A 101 -2.12 28.76 -32.18
CA PRO A 101 -3.02 27.67 -31.84
C PRO A 101 -2.92 27.33 -30.36
N ASN A 102 -4.03 26.89 -29.77
CA ASN A 102 -4.08 26.46 -28.37
C ASN A 102 -3.55 25.03 -28.24
N LEU A 103 -2.24 24.91 -28.03
CA LEU A 103 -1.57 23.62 -27.86
C LEU A 103 -1.32 23.33 -26.37
N GLY A 104 -1.81 22.19 -25.91
CA GLY A 104 -1.47 21.64 -24.60
C GLY A 104 -0.12 20.93 -24.57
N PHE A 105 0.20 20.31 -23.43
CA PHE A 105 1.35 19.42 -23.31
C PHE A 105 1.02 18.07 -23.94
N GLU A 106 1.86 17.63 -24.88
CA GLU A 106 1.79 16.27 -25.42
C GLU A 106 2.21 15.28 -24.33
N THR A 107 1.38 14.28 -24.08
CA THR A 107 1.72 13.17 -23.19
C THR A 107 2.72 12.26 -23.90
N PRO A 108 3.97 12.15 -23.39
CA PRO A 108 4.95 11.25 -23.98
C PRO A 108 4.57 9.78 -23.72
N GLY A 109 5.14 8.88 -24.52
CA GLY A 109 5.08 7.45 -24.21
C GLY A 109 5.73 7.16 -22.85
N GLY A 110 5.27 6.11 -22.16
CA GLY A 110 5.74 5.77 -20.81
C GLY A 110 5.09 6.57 -19.69
N ILE A 111 4.08 7.40 -19.98
CA ILE A 111 3.14 7.88 -18.96
C ILE A 111 1.96 6.93 -18.87
N VAL A 112 1.68 6.49 -17.65
CA VAL A 112 0.59 5.58 -17.32
C VAL A 112 -0.30 6.20 -16.25
N THR A 113 -1.52 5.70 -16.10
CA THR A 113 -2.45 6.15 -15.06
C THR A 113 -2.70 5.03 -14.06
N SER A 114 -2.78 5.37 -12.78
CA SER A 114 -3.18 4.44 -11.73
C SER A 114 -4.18 5.09 -10.78
N SER A 115 -5.06 4.29 -10.18
CA SER A 115 -5.91 4.75 -9.09
C SER A 115 -5.12 4.75 -7.79
N VAL A 116 -5.13 5.88 -7.08
CA VAL A 116 -4.46 6.04 -5.80
C VAL A 116 -5.45 6.42 -4.72
N ASP A 117 -5.18 5.96 -3.50
CA ASP A 117 -5.90 6.39 -2.30
C ASP A 117 -5.83 7.92 -2.15
N SER A 118 -6.97 8.52 -1.82
CA SER A 118 -7.09 9.98 -1.80
C SER A 118 -6.32 10.63 -0.65
N ILE A 119 -6.03 9.88 0.41
CA ILE A 119 -5.37 10.36 1.63
C ILE A 119 -3.86 10.14 1.53
N SER A 120 -3.43 8.91 1.25
CA SER A 120 -2.01 8.52 1.30
C SER A 120 -1.28 8.75 -0.04
N GLY A 121 -2.01 8.70 -1.16
CA GLY A 121 -1.43 8.66 -2.50
C GLY A 121 -0.81 7.31 -2.90
N TYR A 122 -0.97 6.25 -2.10
CA TYR A 122 -0.57 4.88 -2.45
C TYR A 122 -1.63 4.18 -3.31
N ALA A 123 -1.39 2.95 -3.76
CA ALA A 123 -2.35 2.23 -4.61
C ALA A 123 -3.74 2.12 -3.94
N ALA A 124 -4.81 2.38 -4.68
CA ALA A 124 -6.17 2.29 -4.15
C ALA A 124 -6.49 0.88 -3.62
N HIS A 125 -7.08 0.81 -2.42
CA HIS A 125 -7.38 -0.44 -1.71
C HIS A 125 -8.60 -0.29 -0.79
N ASP A 126 -9.09 -1.41 -0.25
CA ASP A 126 -10.15 -1.51 0.78
C ASP A 126 -11.49 -0.77 0.49
N GLY A 127 -11.70 -0.30 -0.74
CA GLY A 127 -12.87 0.49 -1.13
C GLY A 127 -12.82 1.95 -0.68
N TYR A 128 -11.67 2.46 -0.23
CA TYR A 128 -11.52 3.85 0.17
C TYR A 128 -11.62 4.83 -1.01
N PRO A 129 -11.97 6.11 -0.76
CA PRO A 129 -12.01 7.12 -1.81
C PRO A 129 -10.68 7.20 -2.55
N SER A 130 -10.71 7.11 -3.88
CA SER A 130 -9.52 7.14 -4.73
C SER A 130 -9.64 8.16 -5.86
N ARG A 131 -8.50 8.52 -6.44
CA ARG A 131 -8.40 9.38 -7.62
C ARG A 131 -7.41 8.81 -8.63
N ILE A 132 -7.60 9.14 -9.89
CA ILE A 132 -6.68 8.74 -10.95
C ILE A 132 -5.53 9.73 -11.01
N GLU A 133 -4.30 9.22 -10.92
CA GLU A 133 -3.06 10.00 -11.07
C GLU A 133 -2.22 9.48 -12.23
N LYS A 134 -1.32 10.34 -12.73
CA LYS A 134 -0.34 9.99 -13.76
C LYS A 134 1.00 9.63 -13.15
N PHE A 135 1.66 8.64 -13.73
CA PHE A 135 2.97 8.16 -13.31
C PHE A 135 3.87 7.96 -14.52
N ILE A 136 5.18 8.06 -14.28
CA ILE A 136 6.16 7.45 -15.18
C ILE A 136 6.06 5.95 -14.98
N ASP A 137 6.04 5.16 -16.05
CA ASP A 137 5.91 3.72 -15.94
C ASP A 137 7.04 3.12 -15.09
N GLY A 138 6.67 2.24 -14.17
CA GLY A 138 7.54 1.69 -13.12
C GLY A 138 7.65 2.55 -11.86
N THR A 139 6.99 3.70 -11.76
CA THR A 139 6.98 4.55 -10.55
C THR A 139 5.60 4.64 -9.88
N GLN A 140 4.64 3.80 -10.26
CA GLN A 140 3.34 3.69 -9.61
C GLN A 140 3.54 3.25 -8.15
N PRO A 141 2.73 3.76 -7.20
CA PRO A 141 2.86 3.37 -5.80
C PRO A 141 2.45 1.91 -5.58
N GLY A 142 3.05 1.28 -4.58
CA GLY A 142 2.70 -0.06 -4.12
C GLY A 142 1.60 -0.06 -3.05
N THR A 143 1.60 -1.10 -2.23
CA THR A 143 0.72 -1.25 -1.07
C THR A 143 0.81 -0.04 -0.14
N ASP A 144 -0.34 0.38 0.38
CA ASP A 144 -0.48 1.52 1.27
C ASP A 144 -0.05 1.19 2.72
N PRO A 145 1.04 1.78 3.24
CA PRO A 145 1.44 1.63 4.63
C PRO A 145 0.85 2.71 5.54
N VAL A 146 0.15 3.71 4.98
CA VAL A 146 -0.32 4.91 5.68
C VAL A 146 -1.80 4.83 5.96
N HIS A 147 -2.64 4.68 4.94
CA HIS A 147 -4.07 4.49 5.13
C HIS A 147 -4.34 3.00 5.21
N VAL A 148 -4.69 2.51 6.40
CA VAL A 148 -4.74 1.07 6.65
C VAL A 148 -6.04 0.65 7.30
N LYS A 149 -6.44 -0.58 7.01
CA LYS A 149 -7.56 -1.25 7.68
C LYS A 149 -7.01 -2.29 8.66
N LEU A 150 -6.94 -1.91 9.94
CA LEU A 150 -6.40 -2.78 10.98
C LEU A 150 -7.47 -3.72 11.52
N LYS A 151 -7.06 -4.96 11.79
CA LYS A 151 -7.87 -5.95 12.50
C LYS A 151 -7.70 -5.73 14.00
N VAL A 152 -8.78 -5.39 14.68
CA VAL A 152 -8.80 -5.07 16.10
C VAL A 152 -9.73 -5.98 16.87
N CYS A 153 -9.44 -6.23 18.14
CA CYS A 153 -10.31 -7.00 19.00
C CYS A 153 -11.62 -6.25 19.28
N LYS A 154 -12.70 -7.02 19.30
CA LYS A 154 -14.06 -6.51 19.58
C LYS A 154 -14.22 -5.97 21.00
N SER A 155 -13.38 -6.43 21.92
CA SER A 155 -13.48 -6.16 23.36
C SER A 155 -12.91 -4.81 23.77
N ASP A 156 -11.70 -4.48 23.32
CA ASP A 156 -10.92 -3.34 23.81
C ASP A 156 -10.32 -2.45 22.70
N GLY A 157 -10.53 -2.80 21.43
CA GLY A 157 -10.04 -2.03 20.29
C GLY A 157 -8.52 -2.09 20.08
N LYS A 158 -7.81 -2.97 20.79
CA LYS A 158 -6.41 -3.30 20.54
C LYS A 158 -6.25 -4.17 19.29
N LEU A 159 -5.03 -4.39 18.82
CA LEU A 159 -4.78 -5.26 17.67
C LEU A 159 -5.25 -6.69 17.95
N ALA A 160 -5.93 -7.28 16.97
CA ALA A 160 -6.31 -8.69 16.99
C ALA A 160 -5.07 -9.58 16.89
N THR A 161 -4.96 -10.58 17.76
CA THR A 161 -3.86 -11.55 17.68
C THR A 161 -4.01 -12.42 16.44
N PRO A 162 -2.93 -13.06 15.96
CA PRO A 162 -3.03 -14.02 14.85
C PRO A 162 -4.10 -15.10 15.10
N SER A 163 -4.22 -15.57 16.35
CA SER A 163 -5.29 -16.49 16.77
C SER A 163 -6.70 -15.91 16.60
N ASP A 164 -6.94 -14.66 17.04
CA ASP A 164 -8.22 -13.97 16.82
C ASP A 164 -8.53 -13.80 15.33
N ILE A 165 -7.51 -13.46 14.53
CA ILE A 165 -7.66 -13.29 13.09
C ILE A 165 -8.05 -14.62 12.43
N SER A 166 -7.36 -15.72 12.79
CA SER A 166 -7.63 -17.06 12.24
C SER A 166 -9.04 -17.57 12.58
N SER A 167 -9.56 -17.20 13.74
CA SER A 167 -10.91 -17.60 14.21
C SER A 167 -12.03 -16.64 13.78
N GLY A 168 -11.70 -15.55 13.06
CA GLY A 168 -12.70 -14.53 12.67
C GLY A 168 -13.18 -13.65 13.83
N ASN A 169 -12.47 -13.65 14.96
CA ASN A 169 -12.82 -12.89 16.16
C ASN A 169 -12.20 -11.47 16.17
N TYR A 170 -12.47 -10.68 15.13
CA TYR A 170 -11.99 -9.31 15.03
C TYR A 170 -13.01 -8.39 14.36
N ASP A 171 -12.84 -7.09 14.55
CA ASP A 171 -13.43 -6.06 13.72
C ASP A 171 -12.35 -5.43 12.83
N GLU A 172 -12.75 -4.88 11.69
CA GLU A 172 -11.87 -4.09 10.84
C GLU A 172 -12.13 -2.61 11.06
N LYS A 173 -11.07 -1.84 11.34
CA LYS A 173 -11.17 -0.39 11.56
C LYS A 173 -10.12 0.36 10.75
N GLU A 174 -10.54 1.49 10.21
CA GLU A 174 -9.70 2.42 9.45
C GLU A 174 -8.78 3.19 10.39
N TYR A 175 -7.50 3.30 10.02
CA TYR A 175 -6.50 4.09 10.73
C TYR A 175 -5.50 4.73 9.77
N PHE A 176 -4.80 5.76 10.27
CA PHE A 176 -3.66 6.37 9.63
C PHE A 176 -2.38 6.07 10.40
N VAL A 177 -1.44 5.41 9.75
CA VAL A 177 -0.14 5.01 10.33
C VAL A 177 0.96 5.83 9.68
N PHE A 178 1.57 6.73 10.45
CA PHE A 178 2.69 7.53 9.97
C PHE A 178 3.98 7.02 10.58
N LYS A 179 4.82 6.44 9.72
CA LYS A 179 6.17 6.00 10.08
C LYS A 179 7.17 6.60 9.11
N GLU A 180 8.22 7.21 9.65
CA GLU A 180 9.27 7.81 8.86
C GLU A 180 10.63 7.58 9.53
N GLU A 181 11.66 7.33 8.72
CA GLU A 181 13.03 7.22 9.21
C GLU A 181 13.80 8.51 8.91
N ASP A 182 14.58 8.99 9.87
CA ASP A 182 15.47 10.15 9.65
C ASP A 182 16.82 9.66 9.12
N PRO A 183 17.10 9.75 7.80
CA PRO A 183 18.35 9.26 7.22
C PRO A 183 19.56 10.13 7.59
N THR A 184 19.33 11.29 8.23
CA THR A 184 20.37 12.24 8.62
C THR A 184 20.78 12.08 10.08
N ALA A 185 20.03 11.28 10.86
CA ALA A 185 20.30 11.02 12.25
C ALA A 185 21.53 10.10 12.43
N PRO A 186 22.49 10.44 13.31
CA PRO A 186 23.55 9.52 13.68
C PRO A 186 23.01 8.18 14.19
N ALA A 187 23.70 7.08 13.90
CA ALA A 187 23.28 5.75 14.36
C ALA A 187 23.12 5.73 15.89
N GLY A 188 21.98 5.22 16.37
CA GLY A 188 21.64 5.16 17.80
C GLY A 188 21.12 6.49 18.39
N SER A 189 20.96 7.53 17.58
CA SER A 189 20.30 8.77 18.01
C SER A 189 18.78 8.73 17.81
N GLU A 190 18.06 9.65 18.48
CA GLU A 190 16.60 9.77 18.37
C GLU A 190 16.20 10.14 16.93
N ASN A 191 15.25 9.39 16.38
CA ASN A 191 14.60 9.74 15.12
C ASN A 191 13.68 10.96 15.33
N LYS A 192 14.20 12.15 15.01
CA LYS A 192 13.48 13.42 15.23
C LYS A 192 12.27 13.59 14.33
N TRP A 193 12.29 12.99 13.14
CA TRP A 193 11.19 13.05 12.19
C TRP A 193 10.00 12.26 12.75
N GLN A 194 10.25 11.02 13.19
CA GLN A 194 9.21 10.22 13.85
C GLN A 194 8.69 10.87 15.12
N LYS A 195 9.56 11.48 15.94
CA LYS A 195 9.14 12.22 17.14
C LYS A 195 8.16 13.34 16.80
N GLY A 196 8.50 14.19 15.83
CA GLY A 196 7.63 15.29 15.41
C GLY A 196 6.28 14.81 14.88
N ILE A 197 6.27 13.68 14.17
CA ILE A 197 5.03 13.02 13.72
C ILE A 197 4.20 12.57 14.92
N LEU A 198 4.80 11.87 15.90
CA LEU A 198 4.09 11.40 17.10
C LEU A 198 3.54 12.56 17.93
N ASP A 199 4.33 13.62 18.11
CA ASP A 199 3.91 14.83 18.82
C ASP A 199 2.69 15.47 18.12
N TRP A 200 2.71 15.55 16.78
CA TRP A 200 1.57 16.04 16.00
C TRP A 200 0.35 15.11 16.09
N LEU A 201 0.53 13.79 16.02
CA LEU A 201 -0.55 12.81 16.17
C LEU A 201 -1.28 12.93 17.50
N ASN A 202 -0.54 13.24 18.58
CA ASN A 202 -1.12 13.48 19.91
C ASN A 202 -2.06 14.70 19.95
N THR A 203 -1.91 15.64 19.01
CA THR A 203 -2.81 16.80 18.89
C THR A 203 -4.09 16.49 18.11
N GLN A 204 -4.17 15.34 17.41
CA GLN A 204 -5.32 14.99 16.59
C GLN A 204 -6.49 14.47 17.46
N THR A 205 -7.69 14.93 17.15
CA THR A 205 -8.93 14.53 17.83
C THR A 205 -9.61 13.33 17.18
N ASP A 206 -9.42 13.14 15.86
CA ASP A 206 -9.94 11.99 15.13
C ASP A 206 -9.20 10.71 15.57
N ALA A 207 -9.98 9.70 15.99
CA ALA A 207 -9.48 8.43 16.50
C ALA A 207 -8.69 7.62 15.46
N ARG A 208 -8.91 7.87 14.15
CA ARG A 208 -8.14 7.21 13.07
C ARG A 208 -6.65 7.54 13.12
N TYR A 209 -6.26 8.68 13.70
CA TYR A 209 -4.85 9.04 13.93
C TYR A 209 -4.21 8.36 15.15
N LYS A 210 -4.95 7.50 15.86
CA LYS A 210 -4.49 6.81 17.07
C LYS A 210 -4.55 5.30 16.86
N PRO A 211 -3.79 4.74 15.91
CA PRO A 211 -3.75 3.31 15.68
C PRO A 211 -3.27 2.57 16.95
N PRO A 212 -3.92 1.46 17.34
CA PRO A 212 -3.42 0.64 18.44
C PRO A 212 -2.09 -0.01 18.07
N SER A 213 -1.15 0.00 19.02
CA SER A 213 0.15 -0.70 18.89
C SER A 213 0.18 -2.04 19.60
N ASP A 214 -0.67 -2.21 20.61
CA ASP A 214 -0.67 -3.37 21.48
C ASP A 214 -1.72 -4.38 21.02
N TYR A 215 -1.42 -5.66 21.21
CA TYR A 215 -2.38 -6.73 21.00
C TYR A 215 -3.33 -6.88 22.20
N CYS A 216 -4.54 -7.38 21.95
CA CYS A 216 -5.44 -7.74 23.03
C CYS A 216 -5.00 -9.04 23.74
N GLY A 217 -5.46 -9.22 24.98
CA GLY A 217 -4.94 -10.21 25.91
C GLY A 217 -5.45 -11.64 25.71
N THR A 218 -5.42 -12.20 24.50
CA THR A 218 -5.72 -13.63 24.32
C THR A 218 -4.74 -14.48 25.12
N GLN A 219 -5.24 -15.54 25.77
CA GLN A 219 -4.38 -16.47 26.52
C GLN A 219 -3.37 -17.21 25.62
N ASN A 220 -3.65 -17.32 24.33
CA ASN A 220 -2.80 -17.97 23.34
C ASN A 220 -2.80 -17.19 22.01
N PRO A 221 -1.71 -16.46 21.69
CA PRO A 221 -1.62 -15.66 20.47
C PRO A 221 -1.26 -16.47 19.22
N VAL A 222 -0.85 -17.73 19.38
CA VAL A 222 -0.31 -18.56 18.30
C VAL A 222 -1.43 -19.06 17.39
N SER A 223 -1.23 -18.90 16.08
CA SER A 223 -2.05 -19.47 15.02
C SER A 223 -1.19 -20.32 14.08
N VAL A 224 -1.79 -21.35 13.50
CA VAL A 224 -1.15 -22.22 12.51
C VAL A 224 -2.14 -22.45 11.39
N GLU A 225 -1.74 -22.15 10.17
CA GLU A 225 -2.56 -22.40 8.98
C GLU A 225 -1.74 -23.14 7.91
N PHE A 226 -2.43 -23.94 7.10
CA PHE A 226 -1.84 -24.51 5.90
C PHE A 226 -2.06 -23.55 4.73
N ALA A 227 -0.96 -23.01 4.19
CA ALA A 227 -1.03 -22.28 2.93
C ALA A 227 -1.24 -23.23 1.77
N LYS A 228 -0.61 -24.42 1.83
CA LYS A 228 -0.77 -25.51 0.87
C LYS A 228 -0.55 -26.86 1.57
N PRO A 229 -1.29 -27.92 1.21
CA PRO A 229 -2.60 -27.86 0.56
C PRO A 229 -3.66 -27.22 1.47
N SER A 230 -4.78 -26.78 0.92
CA SER A 230 -5.93 -26.35 1.73
C SER A 230 -6.65 -27.57 2.34
N ASP A 231 -7.43 -27.33 3.38
CA ASP A 231 -8.35 -28.35 3.88
C ASP A 231 -9.30 -28.82 2.78
N HIS A 232 -9.62 -30.11 2.79
CA HIS A 232 -10.43 -30.82 1.79
C HIS A 232 -9.86 -30.77 0.35
N ALA A 233 -8.57 -30.48 0.18
CA ALA A 233 -7.93 -30.63 -1.13
C ALA A 233 -8.04 -32.08 -1.63
N SER A 234 -8.38 -32.25 -2.91
CA SER A 234 -8.60 -33.56 -3.53
C SER A 234 -7.68 -33.78 -4.72
N ASN A 235 -7.48 -35.05 -5.08
CA ASN A 235 -6.68 -35.46 -6.22
C ASN A 235 -5.28 -34.84 -6.21
N LEU A 236 -4.71 -34.66 -5.02
CA LEU A 236 -3.31 -34.28 -4.90
C LEU A 236 -2.47 -35.42 -5.48
N ALA A 237 -1.38 -35.06 -6.18
CA ALA A 237 -0.41 -36.05 -6.61
C ALA A 237 0.18 -36.76 -5.38
N ASN A 238 0.69 -37.98 -5.56
CA ASN A 238 1.40 -38.73 -4.51
C ASN A 238 2.54 -37.93 -3.88
N LYS A 239 3.17 -37.04 -4.65
CA LYS A 239 4.23 -36.14 -4.21
C LYS A 239 3.83 -34.68 -4.37
N PHE A 240 3.84 -33.92 -3.27
CA PHE A 240 3.39 -32.54 -3.25
C PHE A 240 4.06 -31.71 -2.14
N GLU A 241 4.02 -30.39 -2.29
CA GLU A 241 4.57 -29.45 -1.30
C GLU A 241 3.52 -29.11 -0.23
N VAL A 242 3.95 -29.21 1.03
CA VAL A 242 3.23 -28.67 2.19
C VAL A 242 3.91 -27.37 2.60
N GLU A 243 3.12 -26.30 2.71
CA GLU A 243 3.54 -24.98 3.15
C GLU A 243 2.70 -24.57 4.37
N ILE A 244 3.35 -24.37 5.50
CA ILE A 244 2.72 -23.99 6.78
C ILE A 244 3.01 -22.52 7.05
N LYS A 245 1.99 -21.79 7.51
CA LYS A 245 2.09 -20.40 7.95
C LYS A 245 1.74 -20.30 9.43
N PRO A 246 2.72 -20.50 10.33
CA PRO A 246 2.56 -20.18 11.72
C PRO A 246 2.70 -18.67 11.93
N ASP A 247 1.97 -18.12 12.89
CA ASP A 247 2.07 -16.71 13.27
C ASP A 247 1.74 -16.52 14.76
N SER A 248 2.37 -15.56 15.41
CA SER A 248 2.17 -15.24 16.83
C SER A 248 2.61 -13.79 17.12
N THR A 249 2.19 -13.25 18.26
CA THR A 249 2.69 -11.96 18.76
C THR A 249 4.14 -12.03 19.28
N ALA A 250 4.74 -13.22 19.30
CA ALA A 250 6.12 -13.49 19.66
C ALA A 250 6.78 -14.43 18.64
N ASP A 251 8.12 -14.45 18.58
CA ASP A 251 8.85 -15.26 17.59
C ASP A 251 8.48 -16.74 17.67
N ILE A 252 8.14 -17.34 16.52
CA ILE A 252 7.95 -18.79 16.39
C ILE A 252 9.31 -19.48 16.46
N VAL A 253 9.45 -20.43 17.38
CA VAL A 253 10.71 -21.16 17.63
C VAL A 253 10.65 -22.62 17.18
N LEU A 254 9.45 -23.16 16.99
CA LEU A 254 9.24 -24.54 16.57
C LEU A 254 7.99 -24.67 15.71
N VAL A 255 8.08 -25.46 14.65
CA VAL A 255 6.94 -25.96 13.87
C VAL A 255 7.13 -27.44 13.63
N GLU A 256 6.13 -28.26 13.89
CA GLU A 256 6.12 -29.70 13.62
C GLU A 256 5.04 -30.03 12.60
N LEU A 257 5.41 -30.81 11.58
CA LEU A 257 4.52 -31.38 10.58
C LEU A 257 4.38 -32.88 10.82
N GLU A 258 3.15 -33.33 10.95
CA GLU A 258 2.73 -34.72 11.08
C GLU A 258 1.80 -35.09 9.92
N ALA A 259 1.90 -36.34 9.43
CA ALA A 259 0.95 -36.95 8.52
C ALA A 259 0.46 -38.27 9.13
N ASP A 260 -0.85 -38.43 9.26
CA ASP A 260 -1.50 -39.61 9.88
C ASP A 260 -0.94 -39.98 11.25
N GLY A 261 -0.66 -38.95 12.07
CA GLY A 261 -0.09 -39.08 13.40
C GLY A 261 1.42 -39.39 13.43
N SER A 262 2.07 -39.56 12.27
CA SER A 262 3.51 -39.77 12.17
C SER A 262 4.24 -38.45 11.89
N ARG A 263 5.26 -38.13 12.69
CA ARG A 263 6.04 -36.89 12.51
C ARG A 263 6.90 -36.97 11.25
N ILE A 264 6.70 -36.01 10.35
CA ILE A 264 7.44 -35.88 9.09
C ILE A 264 8.63 -34.95 9.27
N ARG A 265 8.42 -33.77 9.84
CA ARG A 265 9.45 -32.72 9.91
C ARG A 265 9.28 -31.84 11.14
N THR A 266 10.41 -31.37 11.66
CA THR A 266 10.48 -30.28 12.63
C THR A 266 11.27 -29.15 12.01
N PHE A 267 10.76 -27.93 12.14
CA PHE A 267 11.41 -26.69 11.72
C PHE A 267 11.68 -25.82 12.94
N THR A 268 12.84 -25.17 12.95
CA THR A 268 13.23 -24.21 14.00
C THR A 268 13.43 -22.80 13.44
N ALA A 269 13.26 -22.63 12.13
CA ALA A 269 13.37 -21.37 11.41
C ALA A 269 12.63 -21.47 10.05
N PRO A 270 12.17 -20.35 9.48
CA PRO A 270 11.57 -20.34 8.14
C PRO A 270 12.61 -20.62 7.04
N PRO A 271 12.18 -21.09 5.84
CA PRO A 271 10.79 -21.30 5.43
C PRO A 271 10.20 -22.63 5.92
N TYR A 272 8.93 -22.60 6.35
CA TYR A 272 8.20 -23.76 6.86
C TYR A 272 7.50 -24.54 5.75
N ARG A 273 8.30 -25.04 4.81
CA ARG A 273 7.83 -25.79 3.64
C ARG A 273 8.59 -27.10 3.49
N GLN A 274 7.88 -28.15 3.10
CA GLN A 274 8.45 -29.48 2.89
C GLN A 274 7.68 -30.20 1.78
N GLU A 275 8.42 -30.78 0.85
CA GLU A 275 7.85 -31.73 -0.11
C GLU A 275 7.69 -33.09 0.58
N ILE A 276 6.47 -33.65 0.53
CA ILE A 276 6.15 -34.95 1.14
C ILE A 276 5.60 -35.90 0.07
N GLU A 277 5.70 -37.18 0.35
CA GLU A 277 5.13 -38.24 -0.48
C GLU A 277 4.21 -39.11 0.37
N LEU A 278 2.97 -39.30 -0.08
CA LEU A 278 1.93 -40.09 0.59
C LEU A 278 1.34 -41.09 -0.40
N THR A 279 0.78 -42.16 0.14
CA THR A 279 0.07 -43.19 -0.64
C THR A 279 -1.26 -42.67 -1.18
N ASP A 280 -1.90 -43.43 -2.07
CA ASP A 280 -3.25 -43.12 -2.52
C ASP A 280 -4.24 -43.29 -1.35
N GLY A 281 -5.14 -42.32 -1.17
CA GLY A 281 -6.15 -42.37 -0.12
C GLY A 281 -6.41 -41.02 0.57
N ILE A 282 -7.21 -41.08 1.63
CA ILE A 282 -7.48 -39.93 2.50
C ILE A 282 -6.40 -39.89 3.57
N HIS A 283 -5.80 -38.72 3.74
CA HIS A 283 -4.75 -38.46 4.70
C HIS A 283 -5.08 -37.25 5.58
N THR A 284 -4.56 -37.27 6.80
CA THR A 284 -4.63 -36.15 7.73
C THR A 284 -3.26 -35.51 7.86
N LEU A 285 -3.18 -34.20 7.68
CA LEU A 285 -1.98 -33.43 7.95
C LEU A 285 -2.20 -32.59 9.19
N LYS A 286 -1.28 -32.68 10.16
CA LYS A 286 -1.31 -31.86 11.37
C LYS A 286 -0.05 -31.01 11.47
N ALA A 287 -0.23 -29.72 11.68
CA ALA A 287 0.84 -28.77 11.94
C ALA A 287 0.70 -28.23 13.37
N LYS A 288 1.78 -28.29 14.16
CA LYS A 288 1.87 -27.70 15.51
C LYS A 288 2.92 -26.59 15.48
N ALA A 289 2.67 -25.45 16.10
CA ALA A 289 3.67 -24.40 16.26
C ALA A 289 3.80 -23.95 17.70
N LYS A 290 5.02 -23.53 18.07
CA LYS A 290 5.36 -23.01 19.40
C LYS A 290 6.11 -21.69 19.27
N ASP A 291 5.72 -20.70 20.08
CA ASP A 291 6.45 -19.45 20.21
C ASP A 291 7.52 -19.46 21.31
N LYS A 292 8.38 -18.43 21.33
CA LYS A 292 9.46 -18.29 22.33
C LYS A 292 8.96 -18.18 23.77
N ASN A 293 7.70 -17.83 23.98
CA ASN A 293 7.07 -17.74 25.30
C ASN A 293 6.44 -19.08 25.74
N GLY A 294 6.58 -20.13 24.92
CA GLY A 294 6.09 -21.46 25.19
C GLY A 294 4.60 -21.65 24.90
N LYS A 295 3.95 -20.72 24.21
CA LYS A 295 2.57 -20.87 23.75
C LYS A 295 2.54 -21.73 22.49
N GLU A 296 1.51 -22.56 22.37
CA GLU A 296 1.41 -23.56 21.31
C GLU A 296 0.01 -23.58 20.70
N SER A 297 -0.08 -23.79 19.39
CA SER A 297 -1.34 -24.02 18.69
C SER A 297 -1.14 -25.06 17.59
N ASP A 298 -2.22 -25.68 17.14
CA ASP A 298 -2.17 -26.68 16.09
C ASP A 298 -3.36 -26.59 15.14
N LYS A 299 -3.14 -27.09 13.92
CA LYS A 299 -4.14 -27.19 12.87
C LYS A 299 -4.06 -28.56 12.24
N THR A 300 -5.21 -29.18 12.03
CA THR A 300 -5.32 -30.42 11.27
C THR A 300 -6.19 -30.18 10.05
N ILE A 301 -5.77 -30.70 8.90
CA ILE A 301 -6.52 -30.69 7.65
C ILE A 301 -6.66 -32.12 7.12
N THR A 302 -7.72 -32.35 6.34
CA THR A 302 -7.98 -33.63 5.66
C THR A 302 -7.81 -33.43 4.15
N ILE A 303 -7.08 -34.33 3.50
CA ILE A 303 -6.79 -34.25 2.07
C ILE A 303 -6.99 -35.61 1.38
N GLY A 304 -7.26 -35.59 0.08
CA GLY A 304 -7.31 -36.77 -0.79
C GLY A 304 -6.12 -36.80 -1.76
N VAL A 305 -5.32 -37.85 -1.69
CA VAL A 305 -4.20 -38.13 -2.60
C VAL A 305 -4.66 -39.12 -3.66
N ASN A 306 -4.66 -38.70 -4.93
CA ASN A 306 -5.25 -39.42 -6.07
C ASN A 306 -6.72 -39.83 -5.90
N VAL A 307 -7.39 -39.34 -4.86
CA VAL A 307 -8.81 -39.54 -4.56
C VAL A 307 -9.46 -38.24 -4.12
N ALA A 308 -10.79 -38.22 -4.08
CA ALA A 308 -11.53 -37.15 -3.42
C ALA A 308 -11.27 -37.16 -1.89
N TRP A 309 -11.26 -35.99 -1.26
CA TRP A 309 -11.03 -35.83 0.19
C TRP A 309 -12.08 -36.56 1.05
N ASP A 310 -13.27 -36.80 0.48
CA ASP A 310 -14.42 -37.47 1.07
C ASP A 310 -14.64 -38.89 0.48
N TYR A 311 -13.63 -39.44 -0.20
CA TYR A 311 -13.71 -40.76 -0.80
C TYR A 311 -14.08 -41.85 0.21
N SER A 312 -15.25 -42.45 0.02
CA SER A 312 -15.66 -43.67 0.70
C SER A 312 -15.58 -44.85 -0.28
N PRO A 313 -14.79 -45.90 0.00
CA PRO A 313 -14.77 -47.07 -0.86
C PRO A 313 -16.18 -47.70 -0.89
N SER A 314 -16.70 -47.94 -2.09
CA SER A 314 -18.00 -48.63 -2.25
C SER A 314 -17.93 -50.01 -1.58
N PRO A 315 -18.94 -50.42 -0.79
CA PRO A 315 -18.96 -51.74 -0.18
C PRO A 315 -18.90 -52.79 -1.29
N ILE A 316 -17.87 -53.63 -1.23
CA ILE A 316 -17.71 -54.76 -2.14
C ILE A 316 -18.92 -55.66 -1.94
N LEU A 317 -19.81 -55.76 -2.94
CA LEU A 317 -20.86 -56.76 -2.96
C LEU A 317 -20.18 -58.14 -3.02
N LEU A 318 -20.21 -58.87 -1.90
CA LEU A 318 -19.82 -60.27 -1.86
C LEU A 318 -20.66 -61.04 -2.89
N PRO A 319 -20.05 -61.81 -3.81
CA PRO A 319 -20.82 -62.59 -4.77
C PRO A 319 -21.69 -63.61 -4.01
N SER A 320 -22.98 -63.64 -4.34
CA SER A 320 -23.91 -64.64 -3.80
C SER A 320 -23.40 -66.06 -4.13
N PRO A 321 -23.46 -67.01 -3.18
CA PRO A 321 -23.03 -68.37 -3.44
C PRO A 321 -23.87 -68.98 -4.56
N ILE A 322 -23.21 -69.49 -5.59
CA ILE A 322 -23.83 -70.22 -6.69
C ILE A 322 -24.36 -71.55 -6.12
N GLU A 323 -25.68 -71.73 -6.11
CA GLU A 323 -26.29 -73.03 -5.85
C GLU A 323 -25.83 -74.02 -6.93
N SER A 324 -25.16 -75.10 -6.51
CA SER A 324 -24.78 -76.19 -7.41
C SER A 324 -26.02 -77.02 -7.73
N ILE A 325 -26.46 -76.96 -8.99
CA ILE A 325 -27.37 -77.96 -9.55
C ILE A 325 -26.50 -78.98 -10.28
N PHE A 326 -26.49 -80.21 -9.79
CA PHE A 326 -26.07 -81.40 -10.55
C PHE A 326 -27.24 -82.40 -10.60
N PRO A 327 -27.29 -83.23 -11.66
CA PRO A 327 -28.53 -83.66 -12.33
C PRO A 327 -29.33 -84.76 -11.65
#